data_AF-A0A3C2DGY8-F1
#
_entry.id   AF-A0A3C2DGY8-F1
#
_cell.length_a   1.000
_cell.length_b   1.000
_cell.length_c   1.000
_cell.angle_alpha   90.00
_cell.angle_beta   90.00
_cell.angle_gamma   90.00
#
_symmetry.space_group_name_H-M   'P 1'
#
loop_
_entity.id
_entity.type
_entity.pdbx_description
1 polymer ?
#
loop_
_entity_poly.entity_id
_entity_poly.type
_entity_poly.pdbx_seq_one_letter_code
_entity_poly.pdbx_strand_id
1 'polypeptide(L)' 'MELNNDFEVAAPLDEVWAVLTDVERIAPCLPGAQLQEVEGDEFRGVVKVKVGPITAQYKGAA' A
#
# COMPACT_ATOMS: atom_id res chain seq x y z
N MET A 1 17.64 -0.35 3.69
CA MET A 1 17.01 -1.55 4.26
C MET A 1 16.36 -2.26 3.09
N GLU A 2 16.65 -3.55 2.91
CA GLU A 2 16.07 -4.37 1.84
C GLU A 2 15.09 -5.34 2.51
N LEU A 3 13.86 -5.42 2.00
CA LEU A 3 12.82 -6.30 2.53
C LEU A 3 12.36 -7.21 1.39
N ASN A 4 12.61 -8.51 1.54
CA ASN A 4 12.18 -9.54 0.59
C ASN A 4 11.11 -10.40 1.27
N ASN A 5 9.95 -10.53 0.64
CA ASN A 5 8.83 -11.37 1.12
C ASN A 5 8.18 -12.07 -0.08
N ASP A 6 7.88 -13.35 0.07
CA ASP A 6 7.20 -14.18 -0.92
C ASP A 6 6.05 -14.95 -0.26
N PHE A 7 4.99 -15.17 -1.01
CA PHE A 7 3.84 -15.96 -0.60
C PHE A 7 3.08 -16.48 -1.82
N GLU A 8 2.37 -17.58 -1.64
CA GLU A 8 1.54 -18.19 -2.70
C GLU A 8 0.07 -17.82 -2.51
N VAL A 9 -0.64 -17.66 -3.63
CA VAL A 9 -2.08 -17.43 -3.68
C VAL A 9 -2.73 -18.36 -4.68
N ALA A 10 -3.88 -18.92 -4.33
CA ALA A 10 -4.64 -19.83 -5.19
C ALA A 10 -5.51 -19.04 -6.20
N ALA A 11 -4.88 -18.22 -7.04
CA ALA A 11 -5.52 -17.41 -8.07
C ALA A 11 -4.65 -17.32 -9.35
N PRO A 12 -5.24 -17.10 -10.54
CA PRO A 12 -4.49 -16.88 -11.78
C PRO A 12 -3.60 -15.62 -11.71
N LEU A 13 -2.46 -15.66 -12.40
CA LEU A 13 -1.47 -14.56 -12.42
C LEU A 13 -2.09 -13.22 -12.82
N ASP A 14 -2.93 -13.22 -13.88
CA ASP A 14 -3.52 -11.99 -14.41
C ASP A 14 -4.45 -11.31 -13.40
N GLU A 15 -5.17 -12.10 -12.60
CA GLU A 15 -6.05 -11.58 -11.54
C GLU A 15 -5.23 -10.98 -10.39
N VAL A 16 -4.18 -11.69 -9.97
CA VAL A 16 -3.26 -11.23 -8.92
C VAL A 16 -2.59 -9.93 -9.34
N TRP A 17 -2.09 -9.86 -10.57
CA TRP A 17 -1.44 -8.68 -11.11
C TRP A 17 -2.39 -7.47 -11.14
N ALA A 18 -3.62 -7.66 -11.65
CA ALA A 18 -4.63 -6.61 -11.70
C ALA A 18 -4.98 -6.05 -10.31
N VAL A 19 -4.94 -6.87 -9.25
CA VAL A 19 -5.15 -6.41 -7.87
C VAL A 19 -3.94 -5.65 -7.35
N LEU A 20 -2.72 -6.18 -7.54
CA LEU A 20 -1.51 -5.60 -6.98
C LEU A 20 -1.13 -4.25 -7.59
N THR A 21 -1.57 -3.99 -8.82
CA THR A 21 -1.35 -2.70 -9.52
C THR A 21 -2.49 -1.70 -9.33
N ASP A 22 -3.57 -2.07 -8.63
CA ASP A 22 -4.68 -1.19 -8.31
C ASP A 22 -4.45 -0.55 -6.93
N VAL A 23 -4.03 0.71 -6.94
CA VAL A 23 -3.65 1.46 -5.72
C VAL A 23 -4.83 1.60 -4.76
N GLU A 24 -6.03 1.86 -5.27
CA GLU A 24 -7.23 2.03 -4.45
C GLU A 24 -7.63 0.72 -3.77
N ARG A 25 -7.49 -0.41 -4.46
CA ARG A 25 -7.78 -1.74 -3.90
C ARG A 25 -6.72 -2.21 -2.92
N ILE A 26 -5.44 -1.90 -3.15
CA ILE A 26 -4.35 -2.41 -2.30
C ILE A 26 -4.07 -1.53 -1.07
N ALA A 27 -4.34 -0.22 -1.14
CA ALA A 27 -4.04 0.70 -0.03
C ALA A 27 -4.67 0.28 1.32
N PRO A 28 -5.92 -0.21 1.39
CA PRO A 28 -6.50 -0.70 2.64
C PRO A 28 -5.79 -1.92 3.26
N CYS A 29 -5.04 -2.69 2.46
CA CYS A 29 -4.26 -3.83 2.94
C CYS A 29 -2.96 -3.42 3.62
N LEU A 30 -2.52 -2.17 3.46
CA LEU A 30 -1.29 -1.65 4.04
C LEU A 30 -1.57 -1.06 5.44
N PRO A 31 -0.97 -1.61 6.52
CA PRO A 31 -1.24 -1.15 7.88
C PRO A 31 -0.97 0.34 8.06
N GLY A 32 -2.02 1.08 8.45
CA GLY A 32 -1.93 2.51 8.72
C GLY A 32 -1.81 3.40 7.48
N ALA A 33 -1.92 2.84 6.27
CA ALA A 33 -2.02 3.62 5.05
C ALA A 33 -3.43 4.20 4.86
N GLN A 34 -3.50 5.41 4.35
CA GLN A 34 -4.73 6.07 3.92
C GLN A 34 -4.45 6.83 2.63
N LEU A 35 -5.21 6.50 1.59
CA LEU A 35 -5.24 7.29 0.36
C LEU A 35 -6.08 8.54 0.61
N GLN A 36 -5.51 9.71 0.32
CA GLN A 36 -6.16 11.01 0.57
C GLN A 36 -6.75 11.60 -0.70
N GLU A 37 -6.07 11.45 -1.83
CA GLU A 37 -6.45 12.06 -3.10
C GLU A 37 -5.92 11.22 -4.27
N VAL A 38 -6.70 11.20 -5.35
CA VAL A 38 -6.37 10.56 -6.63
C VAL A 38 -6.69 11.55 -7.74
N GLU A 39 -5.67 11.96 -8.50
CA GLU A 39 -5.79 12.88 -9.64
C GLU A 39 -5.15 12.24 -10.88
N GLY A 40 -5.93 11.51 -11.66
CA GLY A 40 -5.42 10.75 -12.80
C GLY A 40 -4.48 9.65 -12.32
N ASP A 41 -3.19 9.77 -12.67
CA ASP A 41 -2.14 8.83 -12.26
C ASP A 41 -1.36 9.32 -11.01
N GLU A 42 -1.72 10.47 -10.42
CA GLU A 42 -1.11 10.98 -9.19
C GLU A 42 -1.91 10.55 -7.96
N PHE A 43 -1.22 9.95 -6.99
CA PHE A 43 -1.81 9.47 -5.74
C PHE A 43 -1.17 10.16 -4.55
N ARG A 44 -1.98 10.73 -3.66
CA ARG A 44 -1.49 11.31 -2.39
C ARG A 44 -1.99 10.53 -1.22
N GLY A 45 -1.09 10.17 -0.32
CA GLY A 45 -1.41 9.29 0.80
C GLY A 45 -0.62 9.63 2.06
N VAL A 46 -1.12 9.09 3.17
CA VAL A 46 -0.43 9.11 4.46
C VAL A 46 -0.25 7.69 4.98
N VAL A 47 0.89 7.42 5.59
CA VAL A 47 1.16 6.14 6.26
C VAL A 47 1.50 6.44 7.71
N LYS A 48 0.68 5.92 8.62
CA LYS A 48 0.87 6.01 10.07
C LYS A 48 1.40 4.68 10.59
N VAL A 49 2.65 4.66 11.02
CA VAL A 49 3.31 3.47 11.57
C VAL A 49 3.42 3.61 13.08
N LYS A 50 3.00 2.57 13.80
CA LYS A 50 3.16 2.47 15.26
C LYS A 50 4.13 1.34 15.58
N VAL A 51 5.24 1.67 16.24
CA VAL A 51 6.24 0.71 16.70
C VAL A 51 6.42 0.89 18.21
N GLY A 52 5.82 -0.01 18.98
CA GLY A 52 5.79 0.10 20.45
C GLY A 52 5.15 1.43 20.91
N PRO A 53 5.83 2.25 21.75
CA PRO A 53 5.32 3.55 22.18
C PRO A 53 5.51 4.66 21.12
N ILE A 54 6.25 4.41 20.05
CA ILE A 54 6.59 5.42 19.03
C ILE A 54 5.52 5.41 17.93
N THR A 55 5.04 6.59 17.56
CA THR A 55 4.15 6.81 16.41
C THR A 55 4.84 7.72 15.42
N ALA A 56 4.93 7.29 14.16
CA ALA A 56 5.41 8.09 13.05
C ALA A 56 4.31 8.21 11.99
N GLN A 57 4.24 9.37 11.33
CA GLN A 57 3.33 9.61 10.21
C GLN A 57 4.12 10.20 9.06
N TYR A 58 4.00 9.57 7.89
CA TYR A 58 4.64 9.98 6.66
C TYR A 58 3.57 10.42 5.66
N LYS A 59 3.84 11.49 4.92
CA LYS A 59 3.04 11.89 3.76
C LYS A 59 3.85 11.57 2.51
N GLY A 60 3.19 11.05 1.48
CA GLY A 60 3.81 10.70 0.22
C GLY A 60 2.90 11.06 -0.96
N ALA A 61 3.54 11.26 -2.10
CA ALA A 61 2.89 11.33 -3.40
C ALA A 61 3.62 10.36 -4.34
N ALA A 62 2.88 9.74 -5.26
CA ALA A 62 3.39 8.85 -6.29
C ALA A 62 2.73 9.16 -7.62
#